data_AF-A0A081BUK5-F1
#
_entry.id   AF-A0A081BUK5-F1
#
_cell.length_a   1.000
_cell.length_b   1.000
_cell.length_c   1.000
_cell.angle_alpha   90.00
_cell.angle_beta   90.00
_cell.angle_gamma   90.00
#
_symmetry.space_group_name_H-M   'P 1'
#
loop_
_entity.id
_entity.type
_entity.pdbx_description
1 polymer ?
#
loop_
_entity_poly.entity_id
_entity_poly.type
_entity_poly.pdbx_seq_one_letter_code
_entity_poly.pdbx_strand_id
1 'polypeptide(L)'
;MNGVLIYTASGDSEGSLGGLVRQGKPGNIEDILISALHKAQWCSSDPVCIQSQGQGPDSCNHAACHSCALLPETSCEEGNRLLDRALLIGTLEKPEMGYFSEFDSDFFH
;
A
#
# COMPACT_ATOMS: atom_id res chain seq x y z
N MET A 1 -7.28 -0.62 20.90
CA MET A 1 -7.40 0.56 20.03
C MET A 1 -6.04 0.72 19.35
N ASN A 2 -5.98 0.51 18.04
CA ASN A 2 -4.74 0.61 17.26
C ASN A 2 -4.76 1.94 16.51
N GLY A 3 -3.60 2.61 16.41
CA GLY A 3 -3.45 3.87 15.70
C GLY A 3 -2.13 3.90 14.95
N VAL A 4 -2.09 4.65 13.84
CA VAL A 4 -0.88 4.84 13.02
C VAL A 4 -0.46 6.31 13.13
N LEU A 5 0.81 6.56 13.45
CA LEU A 5 1.38 7.89 13.46
C LEU A 5 2.11 8.13 12.14
N ILE A 6 1.63 9.10 11.36
CA ILE A 6 2.32 9.59 10.17
C ILE A 6 2.97 10.93 10.53
N TYR A 7 4.28 11.02 10.36
CA TYR A 7 5.03 12.24 10.63
C TYR A 7 6.09 12.44 9.55
N THR A 8 6.50 13.70 9.40
CA THR A 8 7.62 14.07 8.53
C THR A 8 8.83 14.37 9.41
N ALA A 9 9.92 13.62 9.25
CA ALA A 9 11.21 13.95 9.83
C ALA A 9 12.03 14.75 8.81
N SER A 10 12.38 16.00 9.12
CA SER A 10 13.42 16.74 8.40
C SER A 10 14.60 16.97 9.34
N GLY A 11 15.80 16.52 8.96
CA GLY A 11 17.02 16.72 9.74
C GLY A 11 17.72 18.05 9.51
N ASP A 12 17.31 18.78 8.47
CA ASP A 12 18.06 19.87 7.86
C ASP A 12 17.16 21.01 7.37
N SER A 13 17.71 22.23 7.40
CA SER A 13 17.01 23.51 7.24
C SER A 13 16.68 23.91 5.79
N GLU A 14 16.82 23.00 4.83
CA GLU A 14 16.81 23.30 3.39
C GLU A 14 15.41 23.26 2.73
N GLY A 15 14.34 22.96 3.48
CA GLY A 15 12.99 23.08 2.92
C GLY A 15 11.87 22.60 3.85
N SER A 16 10.71 23.25 3.78
CA SER A 16 9.54 22.79 4.52
C SER A 16 8.91 21.59 3.83
N LEU A 17 8.76 20.46 4.53
CA LEU A 17 7.91 19.33 4.10
C LEU A 17 6.40 19.64 4.24
N GLY A 18 6.03 20.92 4.25
CA GLY A 18 4.67 21.40 4.49
C GLY A 18 3.65 20.88 3.47
N GLY A 19 4.09 20.57 2.25
CA GLY A 19 3.27 19.90 1.24
C GLY A 19 2.83 18.50 1.68
N LEU A 20 3.73 17.71 2.26
CA LEU A 20 3.43 16.38 2.80
C LEU A 20 2.57 16.47 4.07
N VAL A 21 2.90 17.41 4.96
CA VAL A 21 2.08 17.66 6.16
C VAL A 21 0.64 18.03 5.78
N ARG A 22 0.44 18.81 4.71
CA ARG A 22 -0.90 19.15 4.21
C ARG A 22 -1.66 17.92 3.73
N GLN A 23 -1.00 16.91 3.17
CA GLN A 23 -1.64 15.66 2.75
C GLN A 23 -2.16 14.85 3.94
N GLY A 24 -1.59 15.00 5.13
CA GLY A 24 -2.09 14.36 6.35
C GLY A 24 -3.32 15.02 6.98
N LYS A 25 -3.87 16.10 6.39
CA LYS A 25 -5.06 16.78 6.91
C LYS A 25 -6.35 16.00 6.55
N PRO A 26 -7.40 16.08 7.39
CA PRO A 26 -8.71 15.54 7.05
C PRO A 26 -9.20 16.05 5.69
N GLY A 27 -9.75 15.15 4.89
CA GLY A 27 -10.17 15.37 3.51
C GLY A 27 -9.10 15.06 2.46
N ASN A 28 -7.80 15.11 2.77
CA ASN A 28 -6.73 14.78 1.81
C ASN A 28 -6.17 13.37 2.01
N ILE A 29 -6.08 12.92 3.27
CA ILE A 29 -5.46 11.62 3.58
C ILE A 29 -6.34 10.46 3.11
N GLU A 30 -7.65 10.65 3.17
CA GLU A 30 -8.67 9.70 2.70
C GLU A 30 -8.51 9.42 1.21
N ASP A 31 -8.33 10.47 0.39
CA ASP A 31 -8.09 10.35 -1.05
C ASP A 31 -6.82 9.55 -1.36
N ILE A 32 -5.76 9.73 -0.56
CA ILE A 32 -4.51 8.99 -0.70
C ILE A 32 -4.72 7.51 -0.39
N LEU A 33 -5.44 7.20 0.68
CA LEU A 33 -5.74 5.81 1.08
C LEU A 33 -6.61 5.11 0.03
N ILE A 34 -7.66 5.78 -0.47
CA ILE A 34 -8.53 5.25 -1.53
C ILE A 34 -7.71 5.01 -2.81
N SER A 35 -6.88 5.98 -3.20
CA SER A 35 -5.99 5.83 -4.36
C SER A 35 -5.01 4.66 -4.21
N ALA A 36 -4.48 4.46 -3.00
CA ALA A 36 -3.60 3.32 -2.70
C ALA A 36 -4.34 1.98 -2.80
N LEU A 37 -5.59 1.91 -2.32
CA LEU A 37 -6.42 0.71 -2.43
C LEU A 37 -6.75 0.38 -3.90
N HIS A 38 -7.12 1.38 -4.72
CA HIS A 38 -7.33 1.16 -6.16
C HIS A 38 -6.06 0.68 -6.86
N LYS A 39 -4.89 1.27 -6.54
CA LYS A 39 -3.60 0.79 -7.10
C LYS A 39 -3.31 -0.64 -6.67
N ALA A 40 -3.65 -1.01 -5.44
CA ALA A 40 -3.47 -2.35 -4.93
C ALA A 40 -4.32 -3.40 -5.67
N GLN A 41 -5.37 -3.02 -6.41
CA GLN A 41 -6.19 -3.97 -7.17
C GLN A 41 -5.45 -4.56 -8.39
N TRP A 42 -4.44 -3.88 -8.94
CA TRP A 42 -3.81 -4.26 -10.21
C TRP A 42 -2.29 -4.43 -10.12
N CYS A 43 -1.77 -5.46 -10.80
CA CYS A 43 -0.35 -5.63 -11.04
C CYS A 43 -0.11 -6.18 -12.46
N SER A 44 0.85 -5.59 -13.18
CA SER A 44 1.23 -6.06 -14.53
C SER A 44 1.81 -7.47 -14.57
N SER A 45 2.21 -8.01 -13.40
CA SER A 45 2.75 -9.37 -13.27
C SER A 45 1.71 -10.38 -12.77
N ASP A 46 0.44 -10.00 -12.69
CA ASP A 46 -0.62 -10.97 -12.41
C ASP A 46 -0.81 -11.94 -13.59
N PRO A 47 -1.17 -13.22 -13.33
CA PRO A 47 -1.51 -13.80 -12.02
C PRO A 47 -0.29 -14.29 -11.21
N VAL A 48 0.91 -14.25 -11.76
CA VAL A 48 2.12 -14.77 -11.09
C VAL A 48 2.39 -14.05 -9.78
N CYS A 49 2.19 -12.72 -9.74
CA CYS A 49 2.37 -11.93 -8.53
C CYS A 49 1.36 -12.31 -7.44
N ILE A 50 0.05 -12.21 -7.73
CA ILE A 50 -1.01 -12.45 -6.74
C ILE A 50 -1.07 -13.90 -6.23
N GLN A 51 -0.63 -14.88 -7.03
CA GLN A 51 -0.61 -16.29 -6.63
C GLN A 51 0.70 -16.72 -5.93
N SER A 52 1.67 -15.80 -5.80
CA SER A 52 2.96 -16.09 -5.19
C SER A 52 2.83 -16.50 -3.72
N GLN A 53 3.51 -17.58 -3.35
CA GLN A 53 3.63 -18.04 -1.95
C GLN A 53 4.89 -17.50 -1.25
N GLY A 54 5.70 -16.71 -1.94
CA GLY A 54 6.95 -16.17 -1.43
C GLY A 54 7.79 -15.52 -2.53
N GLN A 55 8.12 -14.24 -2.36
CA GLN A 55 9.01 -13.47 -3.22
C GLN A 55 9.66 -12.32 -2.45
N GLY A 56 10.53 -11.56 -3.11
CA GLY A 56 11.25 -10.45 -2.49
C GLY A 56 12.32 -10.93 -1.49
N PRO A 57 12.83 -10.03 -0.65
CA PRO A 57 13.86 -10.36 0.35
C PRO A 57 13.40 -11.50 1.25
N ASP A 58 14.26 -12.50 1.41
CA ASP A 58 14.03 -13.69 2.25
C ASP A 58 12.77 -14.51 1.88
N SER A 59 12.19 -14.29 0.69
CA SER A 59 10.88 -14.85 0.27
C SER A 59 9.72 -14.46 1.19
N CYS A 60 9.82 -13.32 1.88
CA CYS A 60 8.86 -12.88 2.90
C CYS A 60 7.65 -12.10 2.34
N ASN A 61 7.52 -11.94 1.02
CA ASN A 61 6.38 -11.28 0.41
C ASN A 61 5.48 -12.26 -0.34
N HIS A 62 4.16 -12.03 -0.27
CA HIS A 62 3.17 -12.74 -1.08
C HIS A 62 2.86 -11.93 -2.34
N ALA A 63 1.69 -11.29 -2.44
CA ALA A 63 1.30 -10.51 -3.61
C ALA A 63 1.94 -9.10 -3.64
N ALA A 64 3.26 -9.02 -3.57
CA ALA A 64 4.02 -7.78 -3.63
C ALA A 64 5.30 -7.94 -4.45
N CYS A 65 5.36 -7.26 -5.60
CA CYS A 65 6.52 -7.21 -6.49
C CYS A 65 6.89 -5.79 -6.89
N HIS A 66 7.97 -5.64 -7.67
CA HIS A 66 8.48 -4.36 -8.14
C HIS A 66 7.47 -3.54 -8.96
N SER A 67 6.46 -4.19 -9.53
CA SER A 67 5.46 -3.54 -10.38
C SER A 67 4.26 -2.98 -9.59
N CYS A 68 4.10 -3.29 -8.30
CA CYS A 68 2.91 -2.90 -7.54
C CYS A 68 3.20 -2.27 -6.17
N ALA A 69 3.90 -2.97 -5.29
CA ALA A 69 3.93 -2.64 -3.86
C ALA A 69 5.32 -2.33 -3.29
N LEU A 70 6.39 -2.75 -3.99
CA LEU A 70 7.74 -2.45 -3.53
C LEU A 70 8.11 -0.99 -3.82
N LEU A 71 8.68 -0.33 -2.82
CA LEU A 71 9.28 0.99 -2.90
C LEU A 71 10.81 0.87 -2.89
N PRO A 72 11.58 1.95 -3.12
CA PRO A 72 13.03 1.92 -2.90
C PRO A 72 13.33 1.35 -1.50
N GLU A 73 14.29 0.43 -1.41
CA GLU A 73 14.63 -0.29 -0.15
C GLU A 73 14.83 0.66 1.03
N THR A 74 15.49 1.78 0.80
CA THR A 74 15.75 2.83 1.80
C THR A 74 14.51 3.56 2.31
N SER A 75 13.34 3.35 1.70
CA SER A 75 12.07 3.94 2.13
C SER A 75 11.39 3.14 3.24
N CYS A 76 11.84 1.92 3.51
CA CYS A 76 11.22 1.00 4.46
C CYS A 76 12.29 0.44 5.41
N GLU A 77 12.12 0.66 6.71
CA GLU A 77 13.05 0.13 7.72
C GLU A 77 13.05 -1.40 7.78
N GLU A 78 11.98 -2.04 7.31
CA GLU A 78 11.86 -3.51 7.18
C GLU A 78 12.39 -4.05 5.84
N GLY A 79 12.90 -3.18 4.96
CA GLY A 79 13.49 -3.57 3.68
C GLY A 79 12.48 -4.18 2.69
N ASN A 80 11.24 -3.67 2.68
CA ASN A 80 10.12 -4.21 1.88
C ASN A 80 9.82 -5.71 2.12
N ARG A 81 9.90 -6.19 3.36
CA ARG A 81 9.43 -7.53 3.75
C ARG A 81 7.98 -7.49 4.23
N LEU A 82 7.35 -8.67 4.30
CA LEU A 82 6.02 -8.89 4.88
C LEU A 82 4.90 -8.14 4.15
N LEU A 83 5.07 -7.91 2.85
CA LEU A 83 4.10 -7.20 2.02
C LEU A 83 3.20 -8.18 1.28
N ASP A 84 1.90 -7.89 1.31
CA ASP A 84 0.88 -8.63 0.58
C ASP A 84 -0.33 -7.73 0.26
N ARG A 85 -0.51 -7.37 -1.02
CA ARG A 85 -1.68 -6.56 -1.41
C ARG A 85 -2.98 -7.37 -1.39
N ALA A 86 -2.92 -8.70 -1.46
CA ALA A 86 -4.10 -9.56 -1.41
C ALA A 86 -4.78 -9.52 -0.04
N LEU A 87 -4.05 -9.19 1.03
CA LEU A 87 -4.62 -8.89 2.34
C LEU A 87 -5.65 -7.75 2.26
N LEU A 88 -5.41 -6.75 1.41
CA LEU A 88 -6.24 -5.55 1.30
C LEU A 88 -7.41 -5.77 0.35
N ILE A 89 -7.16 -6.36 -0.82
CA ILE A 89 -8.09 -6.41 -1.96
C ILE A 89 -8.60 -7.82 -2.32
N GLY A 90 -8.08 -8.85 -1.65
CA GLY A 90 -8.36 -10.26 -1.96
C GLY A 90 -7.51 -10.82 -3.09
N THR A 91 -7.78 -12.04 -3.52
CA THR A 91 -7.16 -12.61 -4.74
C THR A 91 -8.09 -12.46 -5.94
N LEU A 92 -7.60 -12.78 -7.14
CA LEU A 92 -8.41 -12.77 -8.36
C LEU A 92 -9.58 -13.76 -8.30
N GLU A 93 -9.40 -14.88 -7.58
CA GLU A 93 -10.41 -15.93 -7.42
C GLU A 93 -11.35 -15.67 -6.25
N LYS A 94 -10.90 -14.93 -5.23
CA LYS A 94 -11.66 -14.61 -4.01
C LYS A 94 -11.48 -13.13 -3.63
N PRO A 95 -12.06 -12.18 -4.38
CA PRO A 95 -11.95 -10.76 -4.05
C PRO A 95 -12.53 -10.42 -2.67
N GLU A 96 -13.55 -11.17 -2.23
CA GLU A 96 -14.26 -10.95 -0.96
C GLU A 96 -13.39 -11.17 0.28
N MET A 97 -12.25 -11.88 0.15
CA MET A 97 -11.36 -12.16 1.27
C MET A 97 -10.51 -10.95 1.70
N GLY A 98 -10.41 -9.93 0.84
CA GLY A 98 -9.67 -8.71 1.16
C GLY A 98 -10.30 -7.96 2.32
N TYR A 99 -9.49 -7.39 3.21
CA TYR A 99 -9.99 -6.63 4.35
C TYR A 99 -10.87 -5.44 3.94
N PHE A 100 -10.59 -4.85 2.78
CA PHE A 100 -11.34 -3.74 2.23
C PHE A 100 -12.30 -4.16 1.11
N SER A 101 -12.65 -5.44 0.93
CA SER A 101 -13.44 -5.89 -0.22
C SER A 101 -14.76 -5.13 -0.49
N GLU A 102 -15.33 -4.47 0.51
CA GLU A 102 -16.56 -3.66 0.41
C GLU A 102 -16.32 -2.16 0.12
N PHE A 103 -15.07 -1.67 0.05
CA PHE A 103 -14.75 -0.23 -0.04
C PHE A 103 -15.20 0.43 -1.36
N ASP A 104 -15.33 -0.34 -2.42
CA ASP A 104 -15.67 0.13 -3.78
C ASP A 104 -17.19 0.33 -3.99
N SER A 105 -18.02 -0.05 -3.00
CA SER A 105 -19.48 0.01 -3.12
C SER A 105 -20.08 1.42 -3.12
N ASP A 106 -19.27 2.44 -2.76
CA ASP A 106 -19.71 3.83 -2.63
C ASP A 106 -19.34 4.74 -3.82
N PHE A 107 -18.56 4.26 -4.81
CA PHE A 107 -18.10 5.10 -5.93
C PHE A 107 -18.84 4.89 -7.27
N PHE A 108 -19.80 3.96 -7.32
CA PHE A 108 -20.69 3.72 -8.48
C PHE A 108 -22.11 4.27 -8.30
N HIS A 109 -22.34 5.17 -7.34
CA HIS A 109 -23.60 5.93 -7.19
C HIS A 109 -23.43 7.42 -7.48
#